data_AF-A0A0W0UN37-F1
#
_entry.id   AF-A0A0W0UN37-F1
#
_cell.length_a   1.000
_cell.length_b   1.000
_cell.length_c   1.000
_cell.angle_alpha   90.00
_cell.angle_beta   90.00
_cell.angle_gamma   90.00
#
_symmetry.space_group_name_H-M   'P 1'
#
loop_
_entity.id
_entity.type
_entity.pdbx_description
1 polymer ?
#
loop_
_entity_poly.entity_id
_entity_poly.type
_entity_poly.pdbx_seq_one_letter_code
_entity_poly.pdbx_strand_id
1 'polypeptide(L)'
;MTNFLINLKIRFAIVLRHVSQSTTSCLIAMTKGNLGTLTLHHWEIAITTGLGAGLFGLIFSYGHWVKFQTSRYGIAFVAFIGTVIADYISHNGQSLMEALVTGAGAALLSLIVSFTPLDNVLAKLEEKKK
;
A
#
# COMPACT_ATOMS: atom_id res chain seq x y z
N MET A 1 16.30 21.33 -11.64
CA MET A 1 14.99 21.39 -10.94
C MET A 1 14.01 20.32 -11.40
N THR A 2 13.97 20.00 -12.71
CA THR A 2 13.05 19.03 -13.31
C THR A 2 13.18 17.60 -12.75
N ASN A 3 14.40 17.12 -12.51
CA ASN A 3 14.62 15.77 -11.97
C ASN A 3 14.13 15.60 -10.52
N PHE A 4 14.19 16.65 -9.69
CA PHE A 4 13.70 16.58 -8.31
C PHE A 4 12.18 16.40 -8.27
N LEU A 5 11.46 17.21 -9.05
CA LEU A 5 9.99 17.16 -9.13
C LEU A 5 9.49 15.83 -9.70
N ILE A 6 10.18 15.27 -10.70
CA ILE A 6 9.84 13.95 -11.25
C ILE A 6 10.00 12.86 -10.19
N ASN A 7 11.14 12.86 -9.48
CA ASN A 7 11.39 11.91 -8.39
C ASN A 7 10.33 11.98 -7.29
N LEU A 8 9.93 13.20 -6.91
CA LEU A 8 8.92 13.42 -5.90
C LEU A 8 7.56 12.88 -6.35
N LYS A 9 7.17 13.11 -7.61
CA LYS A 9 5.92 12.58 -8.18
C LYS A 9 5.88 11.06 -8.19
N ILE A 10 6.97 10.40 -8.58
CA ILE A 10 7.06 8.93 -8.59
C ILE A 10 6.89 8.38 -7.17
N ARG A 11 7.65 8.92 -6.21
CA ARG A 11 7.57 8.46 -4.81
C ARG A 11 6.18 8.70 -4.22
N PHE A 12 5.59 9.86 -4.51
CA PHE A 12 4.23 10.15 -4.08
C PHE A 12 3.21 9.15 -4.67
N ALA A 13 3.37 8.78 -5.94
CA ALA A 13 2.52 7.77 -6.57
C ALA A 13 2.69 6.38 -5.92
N ILE A 14 3.94 5.97 -5.60
CA ILE A 14 4.22 4.73 -4.87
C ILE A 14 3.54 4.76 -3.50
N VAL A 15 3.68 5.86 -2.75
CA VAL A 15 3.03 6.03 -1.44
C VAL A 15 1.52 5.90 -1.57
N LEU A 16 0.90 6.65 -2.49
CA LEU A 16 -0.55 6.64 -2.68
C LEU A 16 -1.09 5.26 -3.08
N ARG A 17 -0.33 4.51 -3.89
CA ARG A 17 -0.64 3.12 -4.23
C ARG A 17 -0.72 2.24 -2.98
N HIS A 18 0.30 2.26 -2.12
CA HIS A 18 0.32 1.46 -0.89
C HIS A 18 -0.74 1.92 0.12
N VAL A 19 -0.96 3.24 0.25
CA VAL A 19 -2.03 3.80 1.11
C VAL A 19 -3.39 3.28 0.67
N SER A 20 -3.74 3.44 -0.61
CA SER A 20 -5.06 3.04 -1.13
C SER A 20 -5.31 1.54 -0.99
N GLN A 21 -4.32 0.69 -1.30
CA GLN A 21 -4.43 -0.77 -1.18
C GLN A 21 -4.64 -1.21 0.27
N SER A 22 -3.83 -0.68 1.18
CA SER A 22 -3.87 -1.00 2.61
C SER A 22 -5.17 -0.51 3.27
N THR A 23 -5.55 0.76 3.06
CA THR A 23 -6.81 1.31 3.57
C THR A 23 -8.02 0.53 3.07
N THR A 24 -8.07 0.21 1.77
CA THR A 24 -9.19 -0.56 1.20
C THR A 24 -9.27 -1.96 1.83
N SER A 25 -8.13 -2.64 1.95
CA SER A 25 -8.08 -3.97 2.58
C SER A 25 -8.55 -3.95 4.03
N CYS A 26 -8.07 -2.97 4.81
CA CYS A 26 -8.42 -2.81 6.23
C CYS A 26 -9.92 -2.54 6.40
N LEU A 27 -10.51 -1.64 5.59
CA LEU A 27 -11.95 -1.37 5.63
C LEU A 27 -12.78 -2.62 5.34
N ILE A 28 -12.40 -3.40 4.34
CA ILE A 28 -13.10 -4.64 3.98
C ILE A 28 -12.96 -5.67 5.12
N ALA A 29 -11.76 -5.82 5.69
CA ALA A 29 -11.49 -6.75 6.78
C ALA A 29 -12.30 -6.41 8.04
N MET A 30 -12.27 -5.16 8.49
CA MET A 30 -13.01 -4.72 9.69
C MET A 30 -14.53 -4.85 9.52
N THR A 31 -15.05 -4.53 8.33
CA THR A 31 -16.49 -4.63 8.05
C THR A 31 -16.94 -6.03 7.65
N LYS A 32 -16.00 -6.99 7.53
CA LYS A 32 -16.25 -8.34 7.01
C LYS A 32 -16.98 -8.31 5.66
N GLY A 33 -16.68 -7.30 4.84
CA GLY A 33 -17.29 -7.05 3.54
C GLY A 33 -18.63 -6.31 3.55
N ASN A 34 -19.22 -6.00 4.71
CA ASN A 34 -20.46 -5.23 4.78
C ASN A 34 -20.19 -3.72 4.90
N LEU A 35 -20.11 -3.02 3.76
CA LEU A 35 -19.82 -1.59 3.73
C LEU A 35 -20.90 -0.71 4.41
N GLY A 36 -22.10 -1.25 4.67
CA GLY A 36 -23.16 -0.55 5.39
C GLY A 36 -22.87 -0.33 6.87
N THR A 37 -21.89 -1.05 7.45
CA THR A 37 -21.47 -0.88 8.85
C THR A 37 -20.30 0.08 9.01
N LEU A 38 -19.86 0.73 7.93
CA LEU A 38 -18.77 1.69 7.97
C LEU A 38 -19.11 2.86 8.88
N THR A 39 -18.17 3.20 9.74
CA THR A 39 -18.26 4.32 10.66
C THR A 39 -17.02 5.21 10.48
N LEU A 40 -17.04 6.41 11.04
CA LEU A 40 -15.87 7.28 11.04
C LEU A 40 -14.66 6.64 11.73
N HIS A 41 -14.90 5.81 12.76
CA HIS A 41 -13.85 5.10 13.45
C HIS A 41 -13.15 4.06 12.55
N HIS A 42 -13.92 3.33 11.72
CA HIS A 42 -13.34 2.44 10.70
C HIS A 42 -12.45 3.21 9.72
N TRP A 43 -12.88 4.40 9.28
CA TRP A 43 -12.06 5.24 8.40
C TRP A 43 -10.77 5.72 9.05
N GLU A 44 -10.83 6.15 10.31
CA GLU A 44 -9.66 6.60 11.07
C GLU A 44 -8.58 5.51 11.17
N ILE A 45 -8.97 4.30 11.58
CA ILE A 45 -8.04 3.16 11.67
C ILE A 45 -7.50 2.78 10.30
N ALA A 46 -8.36 2.68 9.28
CA ALA A 46 -7.93 2.25 7.95
C ALA A 46 -7.02 3.26 7.25
N ILE A 47 -7.25 4.56 7.45
CA ILE A 47 -6.37 5.62 6.94
C ILE A 47 -5.02 5.57 7.67
N THR A 48 -5.02 5.40 9.00
CA THR A 48 -3.79 5.27 9.80
C THR A 48 -2.95 4.07 9.33
N THR A 49 -3.60 2.92 9.15
CA THR A 49 -3.02 1.70 8.57
C THR A 49 -2.49 1.93 7.16
N GLY A 50 -3.25 2.64 6.33
CA GLY A 50 -2.86 3.03 4.98
C GLY A 50 -1.61 3.91 4.95
N LEU A 51 -1.56 4.96 5.76
CA LEU A 51 -0.42 5.86 5.88
C LEU A 51 0.84 5.13 6.38
N GLY A 52 0.68 4.21 7.33
CA GLY A 52 1.76 3.33 7.77
C GLY A 52 2.33 2.49 6.62
N ALA A 53 1.47 1.81 5.85
CA ALA A 53 1.90 1.06 4.67
C ALA A 53 2.52 1.96 3.59
N GLY A 54 1.98 3.17 3.40
CA GLY A 54 2.52 4.21 2.54
C GLY A 54 3.95 4.60 2.92
N LEU A 55 4.24 4.72 4.22
CA LEU A 55 5.60 5.00 4.71
C LEU A 55 6.56 3.85 4.37
N PHE A 56 6.14 2.59 4.49
CA PHE A 56 6.93 1.45 4.01
C PHE A 56 7.18 1.54 2.51
N GLY A 57 6.14 1.86 1.72
CA GLY A 57 6.28 2.12 0.29
C GLY A 57 7.32 3.20 -0.01
N LEU A 58 7.31 4.31 0.76
CA LEU A 58 8.29 5.38 0.64
C LEU A 58 9.70 4.88 0.97
N ILE A 59 9.91 4.18 2.08
CA ILE A 59 11.22 3.65 2.50
C ILE A 59 11.79 2.73 1.41
N PHE A 60 10.98 1.81 0.89
CA PHE A 60 11.38 0.89 -0.17
C PHE A 60 11.59 1.57 -1.53
N SER A 61 11.21 2.84 -1.70
CA SER A 61 11.51 3.64 -2.89
C SER A 61 12.92 4.26 -2.90
N TYR A 62 13.75 4.00 -1.88
CA TYR A 62 15.13 4.48 -1.77
C TYR A 62 16.18 3.37 -1.83
N GLY A 63 17.38 3.72 -2.32
CA GLY A 63 18.56 2.86 -2.30
C GLY A 63 18.37 1.53 -3.04
N HIS A 64 18.91 0.45 -2.47
CA HIS A 64 18.87 -0.89 -3.06
C HIS A 64 17.50 -1.58 -2.97
N TRP A 65 16.56 -1.00 -2.21
CA TRP A 65 15.21 -1.56 -2.00
C TRP A 65 14.26 -1.25 -3.15
N VAL A 66 14.62 -0.31 -4.03
CA VAL A 66 13.83 0.04 -5.23
C VAL A 66 13.45 -1.16 -6.08
N LYS A 67 14.29 -2.21 -6.11
CA LYS A 67 14.03 -3.44 -6.87
C LYS A 67 12.71 -4.13 -6.46
N PHE A 68 12.28 -3.96 -5.21
CA PHE A 68 11.00 -4.47 -4.76
C PHE A 68 9.84 -3.64 -5.32
N GLN A 69 10.03 -2.35 -5.59
CA GLN A 69 9.00 -1.51 -6.22
C GLN A 69 8.93 -1.66 -7.75
N THR A 70 9.88 -2.35 -8.40
CA THR A 70 9.92 -2.51 -9.87
C THR A 70 9.35 -3.85 -10.38
N SER A 71 8.90 -4.72 -9.48
CA SER A 71 8.34 -6.03 -9.83
C SER A 71 6.96 -6.17 -9.20
N ARG A 72 5.99 -6.72 -9.95
CA ARG A 72 4.63 -6.98 -9.47
C ARG A 72 4.60 -7.73 -8.12
N TYR A 73 5.45 -8.74 -7.98
CA TYR A 73 5.54 -9.54 -6.75
C TYR A 73 6.27 -8.79 -5.64
N GLY A 74 7.24 -7.95 -5.99
CA GLY A 74 7.93 -7.10 -5.02
C GLY A 74 6.99 -6.04 -4.43
N ILE A 75 6.19 -5.38 -5.27
CA ILE A 75 5.22 -4.38 -4.84
C ILE A 75 4.16 -5.05 -3.97
N ALA A 76 3.67 -6.23 -4.35
CA ALA A 76 2.74 -7.00 -3.54
C ALA A 76 3.36 -7.44 -2.20
N PHE A 77 4.63 -7.82 -2.17
CA PHE A 77 5.34 -8.15 -0.93
C PHE A 77 5.48 -6.93 0.00
N VAL A 78 5.82 -5.75 -0.53
CA VAL A 78 5.87 -4.52 0.26
C VAL A 78 4.49 -4.14 0.79
N ALA A 79 3.45 -4.27 -0.06
CA ALA A 79 2.07 -4.06 0.37
C ALA A 79 1.68 -5.02 1.50
N PHE A 80 2.04 -6.31 1.39
CA PHE A 80 1.81 -7.30 2.44
C PHE A 80 2.47 -6.89 3.76
N ILE A 81 3.81 -6.83 3.79
CA ILE A 81 4.56 -6.60 5.03
C ILE A 81 4.25 -5.23 5.63
N GLY A 82 4.18 -4.19 4.81
CA GLY A 82 3.87 -2.84 5.26
C GLY A 82 2.48 -2.75 5.89
N THR A 83 1.49 -3.44 5.30
CA THR A 83 0.13 -3.47 5.84
C THR A 83 0.03 -4.30 7.11
N VAL A 84 0.64 -5.50 7.18
CA VAL A 84 0.63 -6.33 8.41
C VAL A 84 1.18 -5.54 9.59
N ILE A 85 2.33 -4.87 9.41
CA ILE A 85 2.95 -4.09 10.49
C ILE A 85 2.08 -2.88 10.85
N ALA A 86 1.60 -2.13 9.86
CA ALA A 86 0.80 -0.93 10.09
C ALA A 86 -0.56 -1.25 10.76
N ASP A 87 -1.23 -2.31 10.33
CA ASP A 87 -2.51 -2.77 10.87
C ASP A 87 -2.35 -3.26 12.31
N TYR A 88 -1.33 -4.10 12.56
CA TYR A 88 -1.03 -4.59 13.90
C TYR A 88 -0.76 -3.45 14.88
N ILE A 89 -0.03 -2.40 14.48
CA ILE A 89 0.21 -1.22 15.31
C ILE A 89 -1.08 -0.41 15.50
N SER A 90 -1.85 -0.17 14.43
CA SER A 90 -3.07 0.63 14.47
C SER A 90 -4.16 0.01 15.36
N HIS A 91 -4.17 -1.32 15.48
CA HIS A 91 -5.04 -2.07 16.39
C HIS A 91 -4.39 -2.39 17.74
N ASN A 92 -3.33 -1.69 18.16
CA ASN A 92 -2.64 -1.89 19.44
C ASN A 92 -2.18 -3.35 19.69
N GLY A 93 -1.82 -4.06 18.64
CA GLY A 93 -1.31 -5.42 18.69
C GLY A 93 -2.36 -6.48 19.07
N GLN A 94 -3.65 -6.18 18.93
CA GLN A 94 -4.73 -7.07 19.40
C GLN A 94 -4.76 -8.43 18.69
N SER A 95 -4.50 -8.47 17.38
CA SER A 95 -4.57 -9.73 16.62
C SER A 95 -3.59 -9.74 15.43
N LEU A 96 -2.63 -10.66 15.47
CA LEU A 96 -1.73 -10.90 14.35
C LEU A 96 -2.47 -11.52 13.15
N MET A 97 -3.48 -12.35 13.41
CA MET A 97 -4.23 -13.02 12.32
C MET A 97 -5.06 -12.03 11.52
N GLU A 98 -5.67 -11.04 12.18
CA GLU A 98 -6.38 -9.95 11.48
C GLU A 98 -5.41 -9.16 10.61
N ALA A 99 -4.26 -8.76 11.17
CA ALA A 99 -3.22 -8.06 10.43
C ALA A 99 -2.70 -8.86 9.22
N LEU A 100 -2.52 -10.18 9.35
CA LEU A 100 -2.12 -11.08 8.25
C LEU A 100 -3.17 -11.15 7.15
N VAL A 101 -4.46 -11.24 7.51
CA VAL A 101 -5.57 -11.24 6.54
C VAL A 101 -5.67 -9.88 5.83
N THR A 102 -5.58 -8.78 6.56
CA THR A 102 -5.56 -7.43 5.99
C THR A 102 -4.36 -7.25 5.05
N GLY A 103 -3.17 -7.71 5.46
CA GLY A 103 -1.98 -7.70 4.63
C GLY A 103 -2.12 -8.53 3.35
N ALA A 104 -2.69 -9.73 3.46
CA ALA A 104 -2.95 -10.59 2.31
C ALA A 104 -3.93 -9.93 1.32
N GLY A 105 -4.98 -9.29 1.83
CA GLY A 105 -5.91 -8.52 1.01
C GLY A 105 -5.24 -7.34 0.29
N ALA A 106 -4.36 -6.60 0.97
CA ALA A 106 -3.61 -5.49 0.36
C ALA A 106 -2.64 -5.99 -0.72
N ALA A 107 -1.96 -7.11 -0.47
CA ALA A 107 -1.09 -7.76 -1.45
C ALA A 107 -1.86 -8.23 -2.68
N LEU A 108 -3.04 -8.83 -2.47
CA LEU A 108 -3.91 -9.28 -3.55
C LEU A 108 -4.43 -8.09 -4.37
N LEU A 109 -4.90 -7.01 -3.72
CA LEU A 109 -5.28 -5.77 -4.40
C LEU A 109 -4.10 -5.22 -5.22
N SER A 110 -2.88 -5.30 -4.67
CA SER A 110 -1.68 -4.86 -5.38
C SER A 110 -1.37 -5.67 -6.61
N LEU A 111 -1.53 -6.99 -6.55
CA LEU A 111 -1.41 -7.87 -7.70
C LEU A 111 -2.50 -7.60 -8.73
N ILE A 112 -3.77 -7.47 -8.31
CA ILE A 112 -4.89 -7.16 -9.21
C ILE A 112 -4.60 -5.87 -9.99
N VAL A 113 -4.23 -4.80 -9.28
CA VAL A 113 -3.85 -3.53 -9.91
C VAL A 113 -2.67 -3.72 -10.88
N SER A 114 -1.72 -4.59 -10.56
CA SER A 114 -0.56 -4.86 -11.44
C SER A 114 -0.92 -5.48 -12.80
N PHE A 115 -2.09 -6.11 -12.93
CA PHE A 115 -2.60 -6.64 -14.21
C PHE A 115 -3.47 -5.65 -14.97
N THR A 116 -3.76 -4.49 -14.39
CA THR A 116 -4.54 -3.43 -15.06
C THR A 116 -3.63 -2.51 -15.88
N PRO A 117 -4.17 -1.83 -16.92
CA PRO A 117 -3.41 -0.82 -17.66
C PRO A 117 -2.85 0.32 -16.79
N LEU A 118 -3.39 0.51 -15.58
CA LEU A 118 -2.94 1.50 -14.61
C LEU A 118 -1.49 1.22 -14.14
N ASP A 119 -1.11 -0.04 -13.99
CA ASP A 119 0.25 -0.41 -13.60
C ASP A 119 1.26 0.00 -14.69
N ASN A 120 0.91 -0.17 -15.96
CA ASN A 120 1.74 0.29 -17.07
C ASN A 120 1.89 1.82 -17.10
N VAL A 121 0.88 2.57 -16.66
CA VAL A 121 0.97 4.05 -16.55
C VAL A 121 1.89 4.44 -15.39
N LEU A 122 1.77 3.77 -14.24
CA LEU A 122 2.67 3.95 -13.10
C LEU A 122 4.11 3.55 -13.44
N ALA A 123 4.30 2.42 -14.13
CA ALA A 123 5.60 1.94 -14.60
C ALA A 123 6.24 2.92 -15.60
N LYS A 124 5.47 3.54 -16.51
CA LYS A 124 6.00 4.60 -17.39
C LYS A 124 6.42 5.86 -16.63
N LEU A 125 5.74 6.18 -15.53
CA LEU A 125 6.18 7.25 -14.63
C LEU A 125 7.50 6.88 -13.94
N GLU A 126 7.72 5.59 -13.64
CA GLU A 126 8.96 5.06 -13.06
C GLU A 126 10.13 4.93 -14.07
N GLU A 127 9.88 4.50 -15.30
CA GLU A 127 10.89 4.25 -16.34
C GLU A 127 11.56 5.51 -16.87
N LYS A 128 10.87 6.66 -16.87
CA LYS A 128 11.41 7.96 -17.30
C LYS A 128 12.56 8.49 -16.41
N LYS A 129 12.98 7.70 -15.43
CA LYS A 129 14.01 7.98 -14.43
C LYS A 129 15.28 7.13 -14.60
N LYS A 130 15.24 6.06 -15.42
CA LYS A 130 16.46 5.36 -15.85
C LYS A 130 17.09 6.09 -17.03
#